data_AF-A0A8J2WFI7-F1
#
_entry.id   AF-A0A8J2WFI7-F1
#
_cell.length_a   1.000
_cell.length_b   1.000
_cell.length_c   1.000
_cell.angle_alpha   90.00
_cell.angle_beta   90.00
_cell.angle_gamma   90.00
#
_symmetry.space_group_name_H-M   'P 1'
#
loop_
_entity.id
_entity.type
_entity.pdbx_description
1 polymer ?
#
loop_
_entity_poly.entity_id
_entity_poly.type
_entity_poly.pdbx_seq_one_letter_code
_entity_poly.pdbx_strand_id
1 'polypeptide(L)'
;MVERGMLSTYDAADRFNIPRRTLRNHLASGSTTRKLGRSSILTPEQEAELVRRIIRLADGGMPLTSKMMRIQAFAFCKINKIPNTFNDVKTPRERNG
;
A
#
# COMPACT_ATOMS: atom_id res chain seq x y z
N MET A 1 -0.64 0.42 -26.82
CA MET A 1 -1.08 -0.50 -27.90
C MET A 1 -2.44 -0.09 -28.44
N VAL A 2 -3.52 -0.13 -27.65
CA VAL A 2 -4.86 0.30 -28.12
C VAL A 2 -4.96 1.82 -28.27
N GLU A 3 -4.52 2.56 -27.26
CA GLU A 3 -4.58 4.04 -27.24
C GLU A 3 -3.69 4.73 -28.29
N ARG A 4 -2.72 3.99 -28.85
CA ARG A 4 -1.83 4.45 -29.92
C ARG A 4 -2.31 4.04 -31.32
N GLY A 5 -3.56 3.57 -31.44
CA GLY A 5 -4.17 3.18 -32.72
C GLY A 5 -3.61 1.89 -33.35
N MET A 6 -2.71 1.17 -32.67
CA MET A 6 -2.10 -0.06 -33.21
C MET A 6 -3.01 -1.30 -33.10
N LEU A 7 -4.06 -1.24 -32.29
CA LEU A 7 -5.01 -2.33 -32.10
C LEU A 7 -6.37 -1.76 -31.70
N SER A 8 -7.48 -2.35 -32.17
CA SER A 8 -8.80 -1.92 -31.70
C SER A 8 -9.05 -2.39 -30.25
N THR A 9 -9.98 -1.73 -29.55
CA THR A 9 -10.45 -2.18 -28.23
C THR A 9 -11.09 -3.57 -28.27
N TYR A 10 -11.68 -3.94 -29.41
CA TYR A 10 -12.21 -5.30 -29.67
C TYR A 10 -11.05 -6.30 -29.65
N ASP A 11 -10.08 -6.10 -30.52
CA ASP A 11 -9.01 -7.08 -30.77
C ASP A 11 -8.15 -7.28 -29.52
N ALA A 12 -7.98 -6.21 -28.72
CA ALA A 12 -7.25 -6.29 -27.47
C ALA A 12 -8.04 -7.04 -26.40
N ALA A 13 -9.36 -6.87 -26.33
CA ALA A 13 -10.19 -7.60 -25.38
C ALA A 13 -10.16 -9.11 -25.66
N ASP A 14 -10.24 -9.49 -26.93
CA ASP A 14 -10.17 -10.89 -27.38
C ASP A 14 -8.77 -11.48 -27.16
N ARG A 15 -7.73 -10.80 -27.66
CA ARG A 15 -6.33 -11.24 -27.57
C ARG A 15 -5.83 -11.42 -26.14
N PHE A 16 -6.24 -10.55 -25.22
CA PHE A 16 -5.80 -10.59 -23.82
C PHE A 16 -6.82 -11.24 -22.88
N ASN A 17 -7.94 -11.73 -23.43
CA ASN A 17 -9.05 -12.30 -22.67
C ASN A 17 -9.52 -11.40 -21.50
N ILE A 18 -9.64 -10.09 -21.78
CA ILE A 18 -10.06 -9.08 -20.82
C ILE A 18 -11.47 -8.61 -21.22
N PRO A 19 -12.45 -8.61 -20.30
CA PRO A 19 -13.78 -8.07 -20.60
C PRO A 19 -13.67 -6.63 -21.14
N ARG A 20 -14.37 -6.35 -22.23
CA ARG A 20 -14.31 -5.04 -22.92
C ARG A 20 -14.59 -3.87 -21.99
N ARG A 21 -15.51 -4.04 -21.04
CA ARG A 21 -15.79 -3.01 -20.02
C ARG A 21 -14.58 -2.72 -19.16
N THR A 22 -13.85 -3.75 -18.73
CA THR A 22 -12.61 -3.63 -17.95
C THR A 22 -11.53 -2.93 -18.76
N LEU A 23 -11.32 -3.34 -20.02
CA LEU A 23 -10.33 -2.69 -20.89
C LEU A 23 -10.66 -1.22 -21.14
N ARG A 24 -11.92 -0.90 -21.45
CA ARG A 24 -12.37 0.48 -21.64
C ARG A 24 -12.21 1.33 -20.38
N ASN A 25 -12.57 0.80 -19.21
CA ASN A 25 -12.39 1.52 -17.94
C ASN A 25 -10.91 1.76 -17.65
N HIS A 26 -10.04 0.79 -17.94
CA HIS A 26 -8.60 0.93 -17.80
C HIS A 26 -8.04 2.00 -18.74
N LEU A 27 -8.44 2.02 -20.02
CA LEU A 27 -8.04 3.05 -20.98
C LEU A 27 -8.55 4.44 -20.56
N ALA A 28 -9.82 4.54 -20.16
CA ALA A 28 -10.39 5.80 -19.68
C ALA A 28 -9.69 6.32 -18.41
N SER A 29 -9.19 5.43 -17.56
CA SER A 29 -8.44 5.82 -16.37
C SER A 29 -7.08 6.45 -16.69
N GLY A 30 -6.49 6.17 -17.87
CA GLY A 30 -5.14 6.57 -18.25
C GLY A 30 -4.02 6.01 -17.35
N SER A 31 -4.36 5.21 -16.33
CA SER A 31 -3.42 4.74 -15.32
C SER A 31 -2.73 3.47 -15.77
N THR A 32 -1.41 3.54 -15.96
CA THR A 32 -0.55 2.37 -16.19
C THR A 32 -0.13 1.70 -14.88
N THR A 33 -0.42 2.33 -13.74
CA THR A 33 -0.04 1.83 -12.42
C THR A 33 -0.93 0.65 -12.04
N ARG A 34 -0.33 -0.55 -11.99
CA ARG A 34 -1.00 -1.71 -11.40
C ARG A 34 -1.15 -1.49 -9.90
N LYS A 35 -2.38 -1.27 -9.46
CA LYS A 35 -2.75 -1.22 -8.05
C LYS A 35 -3.59 -2.43 -7.71
N LEU A 36 -3.04 -3.33 -6.90
CA LEU A 36 -3.77 -4.46 -6.36
C LEU A 36 -4.24 -4.13 -4.95
N GLY A 37 -5.55 -4.23 -4.70
CA GLY A 37 -6.13 -4.00 -3.39
C GLY A 37 -6.33 -2.53 -3.00
N ARG A 38 -6.57 -2.31 -1.71
CA ARG A 38 -6.91 -1.00 -1.14
C ARG A 38 -5.72 -0.05 -1.21
N SER A 39 -6.01 1.23 -1.43
CA SER A 39 -5.03 2.31 -1.25
C SER A 39 -4.38 2.25 0.13
N SER A 40 -3.06 2.49 0.18
CA SER A 40 -2.39 2.81 1.44
C SER A 40 -3.09 3.98 2.11
N ILE A 41 -3.18 3.92 3.44
CA ILE A 41 -3.67 5.03 4.27
C ILE A 41 -2.59 6.09 4.51
N LEU A 42 -1.32 5.74 4.25
CA LEU A 42 -0.18 6.64 4.39
C LEU A 42 0.16 7.24 3.03
N THR A 43 0.55 8.53 3.03
CA THR A 43 1.19 9.13 1.85
C THR A 43 2.61 8.57 1.68
N PRO A 44 3.20 8.65 0.48
CA PRO A 44 4.59 8.21 0.26
C PRO A 44 5.59 8.85 1.24
N GLU A 45 5.38 10.11 1.60
CA GLU A 45 6.23 10.86 2.53
C GLU A 45 6.10 10.32 3.96
N GLN A 46 4.87 10.05 4.40
CA GLN A 46 4.59 9.44 5.70
C GLN A 46 5.16 8.03 5.79
N GLU A 47 5.06 7.26 4.71
CA GLU A 47 5.65 5.92 4.64
C GLU A 47 7.18 5.99 4.72
N ALA A 48 7.82 6.92 4.00
CA ALA A 48 9.26 7.15 4.08
C ALA A 48 9.71 7.58 5.49
N GLU A 49 8.92 8.38 6.19
CA GLU A 49 9.17 8.74 7.59
C GLU A 49 9.08 7.52 8.52
N LEU A 50 8.02 6.72 8.40
CA LEU A 50 7.86 5.48 9.16
C LEU A 50 9.03 4.51 8.93
N VAL A 51 9.45 4.33 7.68
CA VAL A 51 10.57 3.46 7.31
C VAL A 51 11.87 3.94 7.95
N ARG A 52 12.17 5.26 7.87
CA ARG A 52 13.37 5.83 8.52
C ARG A 52 13.38 5.58 10.02
N ARG A 53 12.23 5.70 10.69
CA ARG A 53 12.10 5.39 12.12
C ARG A 53 12.38 3.91 12.39
N ILE A 54 11.80 3.00 11.60
CA ILE A 54 11.98 1.56 11.75
C ILE A 54 13.45 1.16 11.55
N ILE A 55 14.13 1.72 10.55
CA ILE A 55 15.56 1.47 10.29
C ILE A 55 16.40 1.89 11.50
N ARG A 56 16.20 3.10 12.04
CA ARG A 56 16.93 3.57 13.23
C ARG A 56 16.75 2.65 14.44
N LEU A 57 15.55 2.10 14.61
CA LEU A 57 15.31 1.13 15.68
C LEU A 57 16.06 -0.18 15.45
N ALA A 58 16.12 -0.64 14.20
CA ALA A 58 16.88 -1.83 13.82
C ALA A 58 18.37 -1.66 14.04
N ASP A 59 18.92 -0.49 13.69
CA ASP A 59 20.33 -0.13 13.94
C ASP A 59 20.66 -0.19 15.45
N GLY A 60 19.68 0.11 16.31
CA GLY A 60 19.78 -0.02 17.76
C GLY A 60 19.62 -1.45 18.31
N GLY A 61 19.57 -2.47 17.45
CA GLY A 61 19.45 -3.88 17.83
C GLY A 61 18.02 -4.41 17.91
N MET A 62 17.01 -3.65 17.48
CA MET A 62 15.64 -4.13 17.44
C MET A 62 15.40 -5.09 16.26
N PRO A 63 14.75 -6.25 16.46
CA PRO A 63 14.50 -7.18 15.38
C PRO A 63 13.39 -6.69 14.43
N LEU A 64 13.68 -6.69 13.13
CA LEU A 64 12.72 -6.37 12.06
C LEU A 64 11.76 -7.54 11.80
N THR A 65 10.79 -7.70 12.70
CA THR A 65 9.72 -8.70 12.56
C THR A 65 8.43 -8.07 12.04
N SER A 66 7.59 -8.86 11.36
CA SER A 66 6.27 -8.39 10.89
C SER A 66 5.38 -7.90 12.03
N LYS A 67 5.47 -8.51 13.22
CA LYS A 67 4.76 -8.05 14.42
C LYS A 67 5.21 -6.65 14.80
N MET A 68 6.52 -6.38 14.79
CA MET A 68 7.05 -5.06 15.13
C MET A 68 6.66 -4.01 14.09
N MET A 69 6.72 -4.34 12.80
CA MET A 69 6.27 -3.41 11.75
C MET A 69 4.82 -2.97 11.93
N ARG A 70 3.92 -3.91 12.27
CA ARG A 70 2.50 -3.59 12.57
C ARG A 70 2.36 -2.68 13.79
N ILE A 71 3.13 -2.92 14.85
CA ILE A 71 3.14 -2.07 16.05
C ILE A 71 3.63 -0.66 15.72
N GLN A 72 4.72 -0.53 14.96
CA GLN A 72 5.26 0.77 14.55
C GLN A 72 4.29 1.52 13.63
N ALA A 73 3.66 0.84 12.66
CA ALA A 73 2.65 1.46 11.79
C ALA A 73 1.43 1.94 12.59
N PHE A 74 0.94 1.14 13.54
CA PHE A 74 -0.15 1.53 14.43
C PHE A 74 0.23 2.75 15.28
N ALA A 75 1.38 2.70 15.96
CA ALA A 75 1.87 3.79 16.79
C ALA A 75 2.07 5.07 15.99
N PHE A 76 2.65 4.96 14.77
CA PHE A 76 2.82 6.09 13.86
C PHE A 76 1.49 6.75 13.49
N CYS A 77 0.47 5.95 13.17
CA CYS A 77 -0.85 6.50 12.85
C CYS A 77 -1.50 7.17 14.06
N LYS A 78 -1.39 6.58 15.26
CA LYS A 78 -1.97 7.16 16.49
C LYS A 78 -1.27 8.46 16.90
N ILE A 79 0.07 8.50 16.87
CA ILE A 79 0.87 9.69 17.22
C ILE A 79 0.57 10.85 16.25
N ASN A 80 0.52 10.56 14.95
CA ASN A 80 0.26 11.56 13.91
C ASN A 80 -1.24 11.83 13.68
N LYS A 81 -2.12 11.23 14.48
CA LYS A 81 -3.60 11.34 14.36
C LYS A 81 -4.12 11.02 12.95
N ILE A 82 -3.47 10.08 12.27
CA ILE A 82 -3.86 9.61 10.94
C ILE A 82 -5.06 8.66 11.08
N PRO A 83 -6.21 8.95 10.45
CA PRO A 83 -7.34 8.04 10.43
C PRO A 83 -6.93 6.69 9.84
N ASN A 84 -7.18 5.62 10.58
CA ASN A 84 -6.77 4.27 10.21
C ASN A 84 -7.84 3.26 10.60
N THR A 85 -7.85 2.10 9.94
CA THR A 85 -8.76 0.99 10.23
C THR A 85 -8.10 -0.11 11.05
N PHE A 86 -7.04 0.21 11.79
CA PHE A 86 -6.36 -0.78 12.62
C PHE A 86 -7.20 -1.07 13.86
N ASN A 87 -7.24 -2.34 14.26
CA ASN A 87 -7.79 -2.72 15.56
C ASN A 87 -6.94 -2.08 16.65
N ASP A 88 -7.56 -1.59 17.72
CA ASP A 88 -6.82 -1.10 18.88
C ASP A 88 -5.98 -2.24 19.45
N VAL A 89 -4.66 -2.12 19.26
CA VAL A 89 -3.72 -3.11 19.74
C VAL A 89 -3.77 -3.06 21.26
N LYS A 90 -4.11 -4.19 21.91
CA LYS A 90 -3.79 -4.38 23.33
C LYS A 90 -2.27 -4.26 23.44
N THR A 91 -1.78 -3.14 23.95
CA THR A 91 -0.35 -2.94 24.21
C THR A 91 0.17 -4.15 25.01
N PRO A 92 1.31 -4.76 24.62
CA PRO A 92 1.96 -5.72 25.49
C PRO A 92 2.26 -4.99 26.80
N ARG A 93 1.72 -5.49 27.91
CA ARG A 93 2.00 -4.98 29.26
C ARG A 93 3.50 -4.81 29.44
N GLU A 94 3.91 -3.66 29.94
CA GLU A 94 5.25 -3.44 30.45
C GLU A 94 5.60 -4.62 31.37
N ARG A 95 6.61 -5.40 30.98
CA ARG A 95 7.23 -6.36 31.89
C ARG A 95 8.07 -5.53 32.85
N ASN A 96 7.48 -5.16 33.97
CA ASN A 96 8.24 -4.75 35.14
C ASN A 96 9.05 -5.97 35.59
N GLY A 97 10.38 -5.77 35.65
CA GLY A 97 11.33 -6.73 36.21
C GLY A 97 11.22 -6.81 37.72
#